data_AF-A0A1V9BEA5-F1
#
_entry.id   AF-A0A1V9BEA5-F1
#
_cell.length_a   1.000
_cell.length_b   1.000
_cell.length_c   1.000
_cell.angle_alpha   90.00
_cell.angle_beta   90.00
_cell.angle_gamma   90.00
#
_symmetry.space_group_name_H-M   'P 1'
#
loop_
_entity.id
_entity.type
_entity.pdbx_description
1 polymer ?
#
loop_
_entity_poly.entity_id
_entity_poly.type
_entity_poly.pdbx_seq_one_letter_code
_entity_poly.pdbx_strand_id
1 'polypeptide(L)'
;MQIKKLSFDELPKCVVDEIAFRHKNILPIEATVMEFETIADPMYTISLLDTDRNVIVELTWMDGKITHENRIALRTVFEAVKKYPERFSIK
;
A
#
# COMPACT_ATOMS: atom_id res chain seq x y z
N MET A 1 -15.33 -6.32 13.53
CA MET A 1 -14.26 -5.90 12.57
C MET A 1 -12.93 -5.91 13.28
N GLN A 2 -11.93 -6.62 12.74
CA GLN A 2 -10.57 -6.66 13.28
C GLN A 2 -9.59 -6.13 12.24
N ILE A 3 -8.66 -5.27 12.67
CA ILE A 3 -7.62 -4.70 11.82
C ILE A 3 -6.27 -5.14 12.38
N LYS A 4 -5.43 -5.76 11.55
CA LYS A 4 -4.12 -6.27 11.95
C LYS A 4 -3.07 -5.79 10.96
N LYS A 5 -1.96 -5.25 11.46
CA LYS A 5 -0.78 -5.02 10.65
C LYS A 5 -0.15 -6.37 10.31
N LEU A 6 0.29 -6.51 9.06
CA LEU A 6 0.95 -7.70 8.57
C LEU A 6 2.37 -7.34 8.12
N SER A 7 3.28 -8.30 8.26
CA SER A 7 4.46 -8.33 7.42
C SER A 7 4.06 -8.55 5.96
N PHE A 8 4.85 -8.03 5.03
CA PHE A 8 4.60 -8.25 3.61
C PHE A 8 4.69 -9.73 3.22
N ASP A 9 5.52 -10.51 3.93
CA ASP A 9 5.67 -11.96 3.73
C ASP A 9 4.45 -12.77 4.18
N GLU A 10 3.57 -12.17 5.00
CA GLU A 10 2.32 -12.79 5.47
C GLU A 10 1.14 -12.53 4.51
N LEU A 11 1.36 -11.74 3.46
CA LEU A 11 0.32 -11.49 2.45
C LEU A 11 -0.01 -12.79 1.69
N PRO A 12 -1.29 -13.00 1.32
CA PRO A 12 -1.65 -14.11 0.48
C PRO A 12 -0.88 -14.10 -0.84
N LYS A 13 -0.48 -15.28 -1.30
CA LYS A 13 0.32 -15.43 -2.52
C LYS A 13 -0.33 -14.74 -3.74
N CYS A 14 -1.65 -14.80 -3.88
CA CYS A 14 -2.35 -14.13 -4.99
C CYS A 14 -2.17 -12.60 -4.98
N VAL A 15 -2.11 -11.99 -3.79
CA VAL A 15 -1.86 -10.54 -3.64
C VAL A 15 -0.42 -10.23 -4.01
N VAL A 16 0.53 -11.02 -3.52
CA VAL A 16 1.96 -10.85 -3.79
C VAL A 16 2.25 -11.01 -5.29
N ASP A 17 1.69 -12.03 -5.93
CA ASP A 17 1.86 -12.30 -7.36
C ASP A 17 1.29 -11.16 -8.21
N GLU A 18 0.11 -10.61 -7.87
CA GLU A 18 -0.44 -9.44 -8.58
C GLU A 18 0.45 -8.21 -8.44
N ILE A 19 0.94 -7.94 -7.22
CA ILE A 19 1.83 -6.81 -6.97
C ILE A 19 3.12 -6.96 -7.80
N ALA A 20 3.74 -8.14 -7.77
CA ALA A 20 4.96 -8.44 -8.52
C ALA A 20 4.74 -8.38 -10.05
N PHE A 21 3.54 -8.70 -10.53
CA PHE A 21 3.19 -8.56 -11.94
C PHE A 21 3.12 -7.09 -12.37
N ARG A 22 2.58 -6.20 -11.52
CA ARG A 22 2.38 -4.77 -11.83
C ARG A 22 3.59 -3.90 -11.56
N HIS A 23 4.40 -4.28 -10.58
CA HIS A 23 5.52 -3.51 -10.03
C HIS A 23 6.75 -4.41 -9.87
N LYS A 24 7.87 -4.00 -10.46
CA LYS A 24 9.07 -4.84 -10.53
C LYS A 24 10.00 -4.64 -9.34
N ASN A 25 10.39 -3.39 -9.07
CA ASN A 25 11.23 -3.04 -7.94
C ASN A 25 10.42 -2.29 -6.90
N ILE A 26 10.03 -2.99 -5.84
CA ILE A 26 9.22 -2.43 -4.76
C ILE A 26 9.92 -2.48 -3.41
N LEU A 27 9.63 -1.50 -2.56
CA LEU A 27 9.96 -1.51 -1.14
C LEU A 27 8.65 -1.44 -0.35
N PRO A 28 8.32 -2.46 0.47
CA PRO A 28 7.14 -2.44 1.32
C PRO A 28 7.16 -1.25 2.29
N ILE A 29 6.03 -0.57 2.46
CA ILE A 29 5.84 0.48 3.47
C ILE A 29 4.93 -0.04 4.58
N GLU A 30 3.74 -0.50 4.22
CA GLU A 30 2.75 -1.00 5.17
C GLU A 30 1.85 -2.05 4.52
N ALA A 31 1.48 -3.08 5.28
CA ALA A 31 0.43 -4.02 4.90
C ALA A 31 -0.50 -4.21 6.10
N THR A 32 -1.80 -4.21 5.83
CA THR A 32 -2.83 -4.40 6.86
C THR A 32 -3.93 -5.28 6.31
N VAL A 33 -4.44 -6.19 7.15
CA VAL A 33 -5.63 -6.98 6.87
C VAL A 33 -6.79 -6.49 7.72
N MET A 34 -7.96 -6.42 7.10
CA MET A 34 -9.24 -6.13 7.74
C MET A 34 -10.15 -7.34 7.57
N GLU A 35 -10.48 -7.94 8.71
CA GLU A 35 -11.37 -9.10 8.80
C GLU A 35 -12.76 -8.61 9.26
N PHE A 36 -13.78 -8.98 8.50
CA PHE A 36 -15.18 -8.69 8.80
C PHE A 36 -15.88 -9.97 9.24
N GLU A 37 -16.73 -9.89 10.26
CA GLU A 37 -17.44 -11.07 10.79
C GLU A 37 -18.45 -11.65 9.80
N THR A 38 -18.92 -10.83 8.85
CA THR A 38 -19.98 -11.18 7.89
C THR A 38 -19.48 -11.41 6.47
N ILE A 39 -18.19 -11.17 6.19
CA ILE A 39 -17.59 -11.33 4.86
C ILE A 39 -16.53 -12.42 4.98
N ALA A 40 -16.63 -13.44 4.12
CA ALA A 40 -15.73 -14.59 4.17
C ALA A 40 -14.29 -14.22 3.78
N ASP A 41 -14.14 -13.31 2.81
CA ASP A 41 -12.84 -12.89 2.32
C ASP A 41 -12.37 -11.60 3.02
N PRO A 42 -11.18 -11.60 3.62
CA PRO A 42 -10.63 -10.40 4.24
C PRO A 42 -10.21 -9.37 3.18
N MET A 43 -10.24 -8.11 3.57
CA MET A 43 -9.73 -7.00 2.76
C MET A 43 -8.28 -6.72 3.15
N TYR A 44 -7.41 -6.52 2.18
CA TYR A 44 -6.02 -6.13 2.42
C TYR A 44 -5.77 -4.73 1.89
N THR A 45 -5.14 -3.89 2.70
CA THR A 45 -4.63 -2.58 2.28
C THR A 45 -3.12 -2.60 2.33
N ILE A 46 -2.49 -2.25 1.21
CA ILE A 46 -1.05 -2.33 1.03
C ILE A 46 -0.54 -0.97 0.55
N SER A 47 0.53 -0.48 1.18
CA SER A 47 1.31 0.66 0.73
C SER A 47 2.74 0.21 0.41
N LEU A 48 3.24 0.58 -0.75
CA LEU A 48 4.58 0.25 -1.21
C LEU A 48 5.19 1.41 -1.98
N LEU A 49 6.51 1.45 -2.01
CA LEU A 49 7.28 2.36 -2.86
C LEU A 49 7.72 1.60 -4.11
N ASP A 50 7.25 2.02 -5.28
CA ASP A 50 7.74 1.57 -6.58
C ASP A 50 8.93 2.47 -6.98
N THR A 51 10.14 1.92 -6.86
CA THR A 51 11.38 2.67 -7.09
C THR A 51 11.70 2.87 -8.56
N ASP A 52 11.18 2.01 -9.45
CA ASP A 52 11.33 2.20 -10.90
C ASP A 52 10.52 3.41 -11.38
N ARG A 53 9.31 3.58 -10.84
CA ARG A 53 8.40 4.66 -11.24
C ARG A 53 8.48 5.91 -10.35
N ASN A 54 9.22 5.84 -9.24
CA ASN A 54 9.31 6.89 -8.23
C ASN A 54 7.92 7.32 -7.70
N VAL A 55 7.08 6.33 -7.37
CA VAL A 55 5.75 6.56 -6.82
C VAL A 55 5.52 5.71 -5.57
N ILE A 56 4.79 6.26 -4.60
CA ILE A 56 4.14 5.47 -3.56
C ILE A 56 2.82 4.96 -4.13
N VAL A 57 2.57 3.67 -4.00
CA VAL A 57 1.35 3.00 -4.45
C VAL A 57 0.60 2.55 -3.20
N GLU A 58 -0.66 2.96 -3.10
CA GLU A 58 -1.58 2.51 -2.08
C GLU A 58 -2.69 1.72 -2.77
N LEU A 59 -2.88 0.47 -2.39
CA LEU A 59 -3.85 -0.41 -3.04
C LEU A 59 -4.69 -1.17 -2.02
N THR A 60 -5.91 -1.48 -2.44
CA THR A 60 -6.86 -2.29 -1.68
C THR A 60 -7.19 -3.53 -2.49
N TRP A 61 -6.97 -4.70 -1.89
CA TRP A 61 -7.36 -6.00 -2.43
C TRP A 61 -8.58 -6.54 -1.69
N MET A 62 -9.62 -6.90 -2.44
CA MET A 62 -10.86 -7.46 -1.91
C MET A 62 -11.52 -8.29 -3.01
N ASP A 63 -12.21 -9.38 -2.65
CA ASP A 63 -12.93 -10.26 -3.58
C ASP A 63 -12.03 -10.74 -4.75
N GLY A 64 -10.78 -11.10 -4.45
CA GLY A 64 -9.83 -11.65 -5.41
C GLY A 64 -9.27 -10.66 -6.44
N LYS A 65 -9.41 -9.34 -6.22
CA LYS A 65 -8.90 -8.32 -7.14
C LYS A 65 -8.52 -7.03 -6.41
N ILE A 66 -7.78 -6.17 -7.11
CA ILE A 66 -7.54 -4.79 -6.68
C ILE A 66 -8.82 -3.98 -6.95
N THR A 67 -9.43 -3.44 -5.89
CA THR A 67 -10.65 -2.61 -5.96
C THR A 67 -10.34 -1.13 -5.91
N HIS A 68 -9.22 -0.74 -5.31
CA HIS A 68 -8.73 0.63 -5.27
C HIS A 68 -7.22 0.65 -5.46
N GLU A 69 -6.73 1.63 -6.21
CA GLU A 69 -5.30 1.87 -6.39
C GLU A 69 -5.09 3.39 -6.53
N ASN A 70 -4.25 3.94 -5.66
CA ASN A 70 -3.79 5.31 -5.71
C ASN A 70 -2.28 5.32 -5.94
N ARG A 71 -1.80 6.33 -6.68
CA ARG A 71 -0.39 6.50 -7.01
C ARG A 71 0.04 7.92 -6.73
N ILE A 72 0.99 8.08 -5.82
CA ILE A 72 1.48 9.38 -5.37
C ILE A 72 2.92 9.50 -5.84
N ALA A 73 3.19 10.45 -6.74
CA ALA A 73 4.56 10.70 -7.19
C ALA A 73 5.43 11.19 -6.02
N LEU A 74 6.63 10.65 -5.86
CA LEU A 74 7.57 11.09 -4.83
C LEU A 74 7.87 12.59 -4.93
N ARG A 75 7.92 13.13 -6.16
CA ARG A 75 8.05 14.57 -6.38
C ARG A 75 6.95 15.37 -5.66
N THR A 76 5.71 14.91 -5.72
CA THR A 76 4.58 15.56 -5.03
C THR A 76 4.78 15.54 -3.53
N VAL A 77 5.28 14.43 -2.98
CA VAL A 77 5.61 14.32 -1.55
C VAL A 77 6.72 15.33 -1.18
N PHE A 78 7.80 15.39 -1.96
CA PHE A 78 8.89 16.34 -1.71
C PHE A 78 8.43 17.80 -1.81
N GLU A 79 7.60 18.14 -2.79
CA GLU A 79 7.03 19.49 -2.93
C GLU A 79 6.13 19.83 -1.73
N ALA A 80 5.33 18.86 -1.25
CA ALA A 80 4.49 19.04 -0.05
C ALA A 80 5.34 19.25 1.22
N VAL A 81 6.39 18.44 1.41
CA VAL A 81 7.32 18.58 2.55
C VAL A 81 8.01 19.94 2.52
N LYS A 82 8.50 20.36 1.36
CA LYS A 82 9.15 21.67 1.21
C LYS A 82 8.19 22.83 1.49
N LYS A 83 6.93 22.70 1.07
CA LYS A 83 5.92 23.75 1.21
C LYS A 83 5.35 23.83 2.62
N TYR A 84 5.27 22.70 3.33
CA TYR A 84 4.65 22.58 4.66
C TYR A 84 5.51 21.72 5.62
N PRO A 85 6.77 22.10 5.90
CA PRO A 85 7.70 21.28 6.68
C PRO A 85 7.19 20.97 8.11
N GLU A 86 6.43 21.89 8.71
CA GLU A 86 5.83 21.75 10.03
C GLU A 86 4.85 20.57 10.14
N ARG A 87 4.22 20.19 9.02
CA ARG A 87 3.28 19.05 8.96
C ARG A 87 3.98 17.71 9.03
N PHE A 88 5.27 17.66 8.74
CA PHE A 88 6.07 16.44 8.69
C PHE A 88 7.02 16.31 9.87
N SER A 89 6.96 17.22 10.85
CA SER A 89 7.89 17.27 11.99
C SER A 89 9.36 17.36 11.57
N ILE A 90 9.60 17.88 10.37
CA ILE A 90 10.94 18.18 9.84
C ILE A 90 11.18 19.64 10.22
N LYS A 91 12.13 19.87 11.14
CA LYS A 91 12.55 21.21 11.56
C LYS A 91 13.42 21.88 10.50
#